data_AF-A0AAW0XMD7-F1
#
_entry.id   AF-A0AAW0XMD7-F1
#
_cell.length_a   1.000
_cell.length_b   1.000
_cell.length_c   1.000
_cell.angle_alpha   90.00
_cell.angle_beta   90.00
_cell.angle_gamma   90.00
#
_symmetry.space_group_name_H-M   'P 1'
#
loop_
_entity.id
_entity.type
_entity.pdbx_description
1 polymer ?
#
loop_
_entity_poly.entity_id
_entity_poly.type
_entity_poly.pdbx_seq_one_letter_code
_entity_poly.pdbx_strand_id
1 'polypeptide(L)'
;LILVAVGVTLGLTRDRWAATSNSSSSHSSEPGNLWRSFSRPQEEVATGPSLSSASQHGLFNRAAVATDTGQPCAHIAMEILGNSGSAADATIAGLLCAGVINAQSVGLGGGFLLIYYERATGKAYSLNAMTSDPPPAQGDSVGR
;
A
#
# COMPACT_ATOMS: atom_id res chain seq x y z
N LEU A 1 -17.62 10.24 -5.27
CA LEU A 1 -16.74 9.16 -4.73
C LEU A 1 -15.67 8.88 -5.77
N ILE A 2 -14.42 9.21 -5.44
CA ILE A 2 -13.23 8.87 -6.22
C ILE A 2 -12.62 7.63 -5.55
N LEU A 3 -12.24 6.62 -6.33
CA LEU A 3 -11.58 5.42 -5.81
C LEU A 3 -10.16 5.39 -6.35
N VAL A 4 -9.20 5.22 -5.43
CA VAL A 4 -7.79 5.09 -5.76
C VAL A 4 -7.32 3.75 -5.19
N ALA A 5 -6.76 2.90 -6.05
CA ALA A 5 -6.14 1.66 -5.66
C ALA A 5 -4.68 1.70 -6.11
N VAL A 6 -3.76 1.37 -5.20
CA VAL A 6 -2.33 1.31 -5.51
C VAL A 6 -1.84 -0.11 -5.28
N GLY A 7 -1.29 -0.71 -6.33
CA GLY A 7 -0.51 -1.94 -6.24
C GLY A 7 0.97 -1.58 -6.20
N VAL A 8 1.67 -2.06 -5.17
CA VAL A 8 3.13 -2.04 -5.15
C VAL A 8 3.59 -3.39 -5.65
N THR A 9 4.21 -3.40 -6.83
CA THR A 9 4.73 -4.62 -7.42
C THR A 9 6.12 -4.86 -6.85
N LEU A 10 6.24 -5.78 -5.90
CA LEU A 10 7.54 -6.34 -5.57
C LEU A 10 8.06 -7.02 -6.83
N GLY A 11 9.26 -6.64 -7.28
CA GLY A 11 9.87 -7.15 -8.51
C GLY A 11 10.13 -8.66 -8.45
N LEU A 12 9.11 -9.47 -8.71
CA LEU A 12 9.27 -10.79 -9.27
C LEU A 12 9.20 -10.61 -10.78
N THR A 13 10.38 -10.46 -11.39
CA THR A 13 10.54 -10.50 -12.85
C THR A 13 9.78 -11.71 -13.40
N ARG A 14 8.92 -11.46 -14.40
CA ARG A 14 8.30 -12.41 -15.37
C ARG A 14 8.46 -13.88 -14.97
N ASP A 15 7.39 -14.59 -14.57
CA ASP A 15 6.43 -15.15 -15.53
C ASP A 15 5.03 -15.40 -14.93
N ARG A 16 3.99 -15.04 -15.69
CA ARG A 16 2.61 -15.58 -15.63
C ARG A 16 1.71 -15.16 -14.47
N TRP A 17 1.07 -14.00 -14.60
CA TRP A 17 -0.20 -13.72 -13.93
C TRP A 17 -1.35 -14.44 -14.64
N ALA A 18 -1.55 -15.72 -14.31
CA ALA A 18 -2.87 -16.31 -14.45
C ALA A 18 -3.67 -15.93 -13.21
N ALA A 19 -4.77 -15.20 -13.41
CA ALA A 19 -5.77 -15.01 -12.37
C ALA A 19 -6.33 -16.39 -11.98
N THR A 20 -5.90 -16.91 -10.84
CA THR A 20 -6.59 -18.01 -10.16
C THR A 20 -7.05 -17.50 -8.81
N SER A 21 -8.27 -16.97 -8.79
CA SER A 21 -9.11 -17.10 -7.61
C SER A 21 -9.34 -18.59 -7.38
N ASN A 22 -8.65 -19.18 -6.40
CA ASN A 22 -9.10 -20.44 -5.83
C ASN A 22 -8.86 -20.47 -4.33
N SER A 23 -9.96 -20.49 -3.59
CA SER A 23 -10.03 -20.86 -2.19
C SER A 23 -9.50 -22.28 -2.02
N SER A 24 -8.42 -22.46 -1.26
CA SER A 24 -7.98 -23.77 -0.79
C SER A 24 -7.24 -23.60 0.54
N SER A 25 -7.93 -24.01 1.60
CA SER A 25 -7.42 -24.20 2.96
C SER A 25 -6.25 -25.18 2.98
N SER A 26 -5.10 -24.76 3.51
CA SER A 26 -4.00 -25.67 3.85
C SER A 26 -3.60 -25.48 5.31
N HIS A 27 -4.00 -26.44 6.12
CA HIS A 27 -3.49 -26.72 7.46
C HIS A 27 -1.97 -26.88 7.38
N SER A 28 -1.20 -26.06 8.08
CA SER A 28 0.23 -26.32 8.32
C SER A 28 0.64 -25.82 9.71
N SER A 29 1.33 -26.71 10.40
CA SER A 29 1.61 -26.76 11.82
C SER A 29 2.46 -25.58 12.32
N GLU A 30 2.10 -25.03 13.48
CA GLU A 30 2.85 -24.01 14.21
C GLU A 30 4.27 -24.46 14.58
N PRO A 31 5.27 -23.56 14.50
CA PRO A 31 6.35 -23.51 15.46
C PRO A 31 6.31 -22.19 16.25
N GLY A 32 5.99 -22.31 17.53
CA GLY A 32 6.63 -21.57 18.63
C GLY A 32 6.66 -20.04 18.57
N ASN A 33 5.61 -19.40 19.09
CA ASN A 33 5.47 -18.22 19.98
C ASN A 33 6.64 -17.24 20.31
N LEU A 34 7.82 -17.29 19.67
CA LEU A 34 8.97 -16.46 20.03
C LEU A 34 8.86 -14.99 19.57
N TRP A 35 7.98 -14.69 18.61
CA TRP A 35 7.73 -13.34 18.10
C TRP A 35 6.92 -12.46 19.06
N ARG A 36 6.17 -13.06 20.01
CA ARG A 36 5.37 -12.28 20.99
C ARG A 36 6.23 -11.46 21.96
N SER A 37 7.51 -11.80 22.13
CA SER A 37 8.42 -11.04 23.00
C SER A 37 9.04 -9.80 22.35
N PHE A 38 8.93 -9.64 21.03
CA PHE A 38 9.24 -8.36 20.36
C PHE A 38 8.00 -7.47 20.25
N SER A 39 7.03 -7.67 21.13
CA SER A 39 6.03 -6.63 21.38
C SER A 39 6.76 -5.48 22.04
N ARG A 40 7.13 -4.46 21.26
CA ARG A 40 7.38 -3.13 21.83
C ARG A 40 6.24 -2.87 22.80
N PRO A 41 6.48 -2.37 24.03
CA PRO A 41 5.39 -1.87 24.84
C PRO A 41 4.60 -0.94 23.93
N GLN A 42 3.29 -1.17 23.81
CA GLN A 42 2.42 -0.12 23.33
C GLN A 42 2.63 1.01 24.31
N GLU A 43 3.50 1.95 23.94
CA GLU A 43 3.33 3.30 24.41
C GLU A 43 2.01 3.75 23.77
N GLU A 44 0.94 3.41 24.46
CA GLU A 44 -0.32 4.11 24.41
C GLU A 44 0.02 5.55 24.79
N VAL A 45 0.45 6.33 23.81
CA VAL A 45 0.47 7.78 23.92
C VAL A 45 -1.00 8.19 24.00
N ALA A 46 -1.50 8.20 25.23
CA ALA A 46 -2.77 8.77 25.58
C ALA A 46 -2.68 10.30 25.42
N THR A 47 -2.91 10.80 24.20
CA THR A 47 -3.49 12.13 23.94
C THR A 47 -3.85 12.28 22.44
N GLY A 48 -5.07 11.89 22.09
CA GLY A 48 -5.67 12.15 20.76
C GLY A 48 -6.88 11.25 20.56
N PRO A 49 -7.98 11.72 19.91
CA PRO A 49 -9.15 10.88 19.73
C PRO A 49 -8.78 9.60 18.95
N SER A 50 -9.23 8.44 19.43
CA SER A 50 -9.09 7.17 18.71
C SER A 50 -9.70 7.29 17.31
N LEU A 51 -8.83 7.34 16.29
CA LEU A 51 -9.17 7.63 14.89
C LEU A 51 -9.03 6.39 13.98
N SER A 52 -8.65 5.24 14.54
CA SER A 52 -8.88 3.96 13.87
C SER A 52 -10.36 3.63 14.02
N SER A 53 -11.13 3.64 12.92
CA SER A 53 -12.54 3.30 13.01
C SER A 53 -12.67 1.86 13.49
N ALA A 54 -13.09 1.67 14.75
CA ALA A 54 -13.45 0.36 15.32
C ALA A 54 -14.76 -0.19 14.74
N SER A 55 -15.06 0.17 13.49
CA SER A 55 -16.22 -0.33 12.76
C SER A 55 -15.99 -1.81 12.49
N GLN A 56 -16.72 -2.65 13.22
CA GLN A 56 -16.68 -4.11 13.10
C GLN A 56 -17.01 -4.60 11.67
N HIS A 57 -17.59 -3.73 10.84
CA HIS A 57 -17.94 -3.98 9.44
C HIS A 57 -17.19 -3.10 8.42
N GLY A 58 -16.23 -2.27 8.85
CA GLY A 58 -15.52 -1.36 7.92
C GLY A 58 -16.44 -0.38 7.18
N LEU A 59 -17.54 0.02 7.83
CA LEU A 59 -18.51 0.97 7.26
C LEU A 59 -18.03 2.41 7.46
N PHE A 60 -17.89 3.14 6.35
CA PHE A 60 -17.45 4.54 6.33
C PHE A 60 -18.46 5.42 5.59
N ASN A 61 -18.88 6.52 6.21
CA ASN A 61 -19.95 7.37 5.66
C ASN A 61 -19.49 8.35 4.57
N ARG A 62 -18.18 8.65 4.48
CA ARG A 62 -17.65 9.70 3.59
C ARG A 62 -16.48 9.22 2.75
N ALA A 63 -15.47 8.67 3.40
CA ALA A 63 -14.23 8.23 2.79
C ALA A 63 -13.57 7.18 3.67
N ALA A 64 -12.70 6.38 3.06
CA ALA A 64 -11.92 5.35 3.72
C ALA A 64 -10.54 5.29 3.08
N VAL A 65 -9.52 5.02 3.89
CA VAL A 65 -8.17 4.71 3.45
C VAL A 65 -7.73 3.43 4.15
N ALA A 66 -7.12 2.52 3.39
CA ALA A 66 -6.57 1.27 3.91
C ALA A 66 -5.10 1.18 3.53
N THR A 67 -4.25 0.84 4.49
CA THR A 67 -2.80 0.67 4.32
C THR A 67 -2.33 -0.58 5.06
N ASP A 68 -1.34 -1.29 4.53
CA ASP A 68 -0.69 -2.46 5.15
C ASP A 68 0.14 -2.10 6.40
N THR A 69 0.56 -0.84 6.50
CA THR A 69 1.33 -0.27 7.61
C THR A 69 0.49 0.17 8.82
N GLY A 70 -0.80 -0.21 8.84
CA GLY A 70 -1.70 0.02 9.97
C GLY A 70 -2.08 1.49 10.20
N GLN A 71 -2.37 1.83 11.46
CA GLN A 71 -2.92 3.13 11.84
C GLN A 71 -2.07 4.36 11.44
N PRO A 72 -0.73 4.42 11.58
CA PRO A 72 0.00 5.68 11.38
C PRO A 72 -0.14 6.23 9.95
N CYS A 73 -0.01 5.38 8.93
CA CYS A 73 -0.10 5.84 7.54
C CYS A 73 -1.54 6.02 7.05
N ALA A 74 -2.47 5.16 7.48
CA ALA A 74 -3.89 5.37 7.20
C ALA A 74 -4.39 6.68 7.82
N HIS A 75 -3.93 7.03 9.02
CA HIS A 75 -4.29 8.27 9.70
C HIS A 75 -3.79 9.51 8.95
N ILE A 76 -2.50 9.54 8.59
CA ILE A 76 -1.91 10.66 7.83
C ILE A 76 -2.66 10.85 6.49
N ALA A 77 -2.92 9.75 5.77
CA ALA A 77 -3.67 9.82 4.52
C ALA A 77 -5.11 10.31 4.70
N MET A 78 -5.80 9.87 5.76
CA MET A 78 -7.15 10.35 6.11
C MET A 78 -7.16 11.82 6.51
N GLU A 79 -6.12 12.31 7.19
CA GLU A 79 -5.98 13.73 7.54
C GLU A 79 -5.83 14.60 6.30
N ILE A 80 -4.96 14.21 5.36
CA ILE A 80 -4.82 14.89 4.06
C ILE A 80 -6.15 14.87 3.29
N LEU A 81 -6.85 13.74 3.28
CA LEU A 81 -8.15 13.63 2.61
C LEU A 81 -9.23 14.51 3.28
N GLY A 82 -9.17 14.66 4.61
CA GLY A 82 -10.07 15.51 5.38
C GLY A 82 -9.79 17.00 5.21
N ASN A 83 -8.52 17.37 5.03
CA ASN A 83 -8.06 18.76 4.87
C ASN A 83 -8.21 19.27 3.42
N SER A 84 -9.31 18.90 2.75
CA SER A 84 -9.61 19.24 1.35
C SER A 84 -8.58 18.75 0.33
N GLY A 85 -7.72 17.80 0.68
CA GLY A 85 -6.84 17.12 -0.26
C GLY A 85 -7.62 16.21 -1.21
N SER A 86 -7.07 15.97 -2.39
CA SER A 86 -7.63 15.01 -3.33
C SER A 86 -7.37 13.57 -2.86
N ALA A 87 -8.11 12.61 -3.42
CA ALA A 87 -7.82 11.20 -3.19
C ALA A 87 -6.40 10.82 -3.65
N ALA A 88 -5.83 11.55 -4.63
CA ALA A 88 -4.45 11.37 -5.05
C ALA A 88 -3.45 11.89 -4.00
N ASP A 89 -3.70 13.05 -3.39
CA ASP A 89 -2.82 13.62 -2.35
C ASP A 89 -2.78 12.73 -1.11
N ALA A 90 -3.95 12.24 -0.67
CA ALA A 90 -4.07 11.28 0.42
C ALA A 90 -3.29 9.99 0.12
N THR A 91 -3.35 9.52 -1.14
CA THR A 91 -2.60 8.35 -1.59
C THR A 91 -1.09 8.58 -1.56
N ILE A 92 -0.62 9.74 -2.04
CA ILE A 92 0.81 10.11 -2.01
C ILE A 92 1.32 10.17 -0.56
N ALA A 93 0.58 10.84 0.33
CA ALA A 93 0.94 10.93 1.74
C ALA A 93 1.00 9.54 2.41
N GLY A 94 0.03 8.68 2.12
CA GLY A 94 0.01 7.30 2.58
C GLY A 94 1.20 6.48 2.05
N LEU A 95 1.55 6.61 0.77
CA LEU A 95 2.70 5.91 0.17
C LEU A 95 4.03 6.39 0.73
N LEU A 96 4.19 7.69 0.96
CA LEU A 96 5.39 8.24 1.58
C LEU A 96 5.56 7.73 3.01
N CYS A 97 4.48 7.73 3.80
CA CYS A 97 4.51 7.14 5.14
C CYS A 97 4.82 5.64 5.08
N ALA A 98 4.17 4.90 4.18
CA ALA A 98 4.38 3.47 4.04
C ALA A 98 5.82 3.14 3.63
N GLY A 99 6.45 3.97 2.78
CA GLY A 99 7.86 3.81 2.42
C GLY A 99 8.85 4.08 3.56
N VAL A 100 8.45 4.85 4.59
CA VAL A 100 9.26 5.02 5.80
C VAL A 100 9.11 3.83 6.75
N ILE A 101 7.88 3.32 6.90
CA ILE A 101 7.59 2.21 7.84
C ILE A 101 7.97 0.84 7.25
N ASN A 102 7.76 0.66 5.95
CA ASN A 102 7.91 -0.60 5.21
C ASN A 102 8.81 -0.40 3.98
N ALA A 103 10.01 0.16 4.20
CA ALA A 103 10.97 0.53 3.16
C ALA A 103 11.42 -0.67 2.28
N GLN A 104 11.40 -1.88 2.84
CA GLN A 104 11.68 -3.12 2.11
C GLN A 104 10.65 -3.44 1.01
N SER A 105 9.45 -2.84 1.08
CA SER A 105 8.33 -3.15 0.17
C SER A 105 7.98 -1.95 -0.69
N VAL A 106 7.75 -0.80 -0.05
CA VAL A 106 7.34 0.44 -0.70
C VAL A 106 8.50 1.41 -0.66
N GLY A 107 8.78 2.07 -1.79
CA GLY A 107 9.83 3.08 -1.83
C GLY A 107 9.85 3.83 -3.15
N LEU A 108 10.48 5.01 -3.12
CA LEU A 108 10.59 5.89 -4.30
C LEU A 108 11.49 5.30 -5.40
N GLY A 109 12.42 4.42 -5.04
CA GLY A 109 13.36 3.78 -5.98
C GLY A 109 12.81 2.57 -6.71
N GLY A 110 11.59 2.14 -6.40
CA GLY A 110 10.92 1.03 -7.07
C GLY A 110 9.98 1.51 -8.17
N GLY A 111 8.81 0.88 -8.23
CA GLY A 111 7.73 1.29 -9.12
C GLY A 111 6.37 0.97 -8.55
N PHE A 112 5.34 1.61 -9.09
CA PHE A 112 3.96 1.42 -8.64
C PHE A 112 2.98 1.44 -9.82
N LEU A 113 1.84 0.79 -9.61
CA LEU A 113 0.68 0.89 -10.48
C LEU A 113 -0.46 1.53 -9.69
N LEU A 114 -0.93 2.69 -10.16
CA LEU A 114 -2.05 3.41 -9.55
C LEU A 114 -3.26 3.35 -10.48
N ILE A 115 -4.41 2.96 -9.94
CA ILE A 115 -5.70 2.99 -10.62
C ILE A 115 -6.54 4.11 -10.00
N TYR A 116 -6.91 5.08 -10.81
CA TYR A 116 -7.75 6.22 -10.44
C TYR A 116 -9.10 6.10 -11.14
N TYR A 117 -10.18 6.02 -10.36
CA TYR A 117 -11.54 5.97 -10.88
C TYR A 117 -12.27 7.29 -10.61
N GLU A 118 -12.68 7.93 -11.70
CA GLU A 118 -13.47 9.15 -11.66
C GLU A 118 -14.95 8.83 -11.88
N ARG A 119 -15.74 8.88 -10.81
CA ARG A 119 -17.18 8.59 -10.89
C ARG A 119 -17.96 9.56 -11.77
N ALA A 120 -17.56 10.84 -11.81
CA ALA A 120 -18.29 11.86 -12.56
C ALA A 120 -18.32 11.55 -14.06
N THR A 121 -17.21 11.05 -14.60
CA THR A 121 -17.06 10.66 -16.01
C THR A 121 -17.25 9.16 -16.24
N GLY A 122 -17.25 8.36 -15.17
CA GLY A 122 -17.29 6.90 -15.22
C GLY A 122 -16.01 6.27 -15.75
N LYS A 123 -14.90 7.03 -15.83
CA LYS A 123 -13.64 6.59 -16.41
C LYS A 123 -12.67 6.07 -15.36
N ALA A 124 -11.94 5.02 -15.71
CA ALA A 124 -10.80 4.53 -14.95
C ALA A 124 -9.51 4.87 -15.70
N TYR A 125 -8.49 5.27 -14.96
CA TYR A 125 -7.17 5.62 -15.44
C TYR A 125 -6.15 4.74 -14.74
N SER A 126 -5.21 4.19 -15.49
CA SER A 126 -4.05 3.47 -14.95
C SER A 126 -2.79 4.28 -15.16
N LEU A 127 -2.06 4.52 -14.08
CA LEU A 127 -0.74 5.14 -14.09
C LEU A 127 0.27 4.05 -13.80
N ASN A 128 0.99 3.65 -14.84
CA ASN A 128 2.09 2.69 -14.75
C ASN A 128 3.40 3.44 -14.56
N ALA A 129 3.91 3.44 -13.33
CA ALA A 129 5.20 4.00 -12.96
C ALA A 129 6.16 2.88 -12.52
N MET A 130 6.12 1.74 -13.20
CA MET A 130 7.09 0.68 -13.01
C MET A 130 8.45 1.06 -13.59
N THR A 131 9.53 0.53 -13.00
CA THR A 131 10.86 0.69 -13.57
C THR A 131 10.89 0.10 -14.97
N SER A 132 11.43 0.86 -15.91
CA SER A 132 11.69 0.38 -17.27
C SER A 132 13.09 -0.22 -17.34
N ASP A 133 13.27 -1.25 -18.16
CA ASP A 133 14.61 -1.70 -18.52
C ASP A 133 15.40 -0.53 -19.12
N PRO A 134 16.67 -0.36 -18.75
CA PRO A 134 17.51 0.61 -19.42
C PRO A 134 17.59 0.28 -20.92
N PRO A 135 17.70 1.29 -21.79
CA PRO A 135 17.97 1.03 -23.20
C PRO A 135 19.25 0.18 -23.32
N PRO A 136 19.35 -0.71 -24.33
CA PRO A 136 20.51 -1.57 -24.48
C PRO A 136 21.78 -0.73 -24.49
N ALA A 137 22.70 -1.03 -23.56
CA ALA A 137 24.00 -0.39 -23.51
C ALA A 137 24.76 -0.68 -24.81
N GLN A 138 25.18 0.37 -25.51
CA GLN A 138 26.14 0.25 -26.61
C GLN A 138 27.54 0.21 -25.99
N GLY A 139 28.02 -0.99 -25.68
CA GLY A 139 29.35 -1.20 -25.10
C GLY A 139 29.33 -2.08 -23.87
N ASP A 140 30.32 -2.96 -23.81
CA ASP A 140 30.73 -3.87 -22.73
C ASP A 140 30.25 -3.56 -21.30
N SER A 141 29.08 -4.09 -20.95
CA SER A 141 28.70 -4.26 -19.55
C SER A 141 28.16 -5.67 -19.31
N VAL A 142 29.09 -6.61 -19.10
CA VAL A 142 29.07 -7.73 -18.12
C VAL A 142 30.50 -8.31 -18.13
N GLY A 143 31.27 -7.97 -17.09
CA GLY A 143 32.51 -8.63 -16.74
C GLY A 143 32.29 -9.48 -15.48
N ARG A 144 32.35 -10.79 -15.66
CA ARG A 144 32.55 -11.90 -14.71
C ARG A 144 32.02 -11.79 -13.27
#